data_AF-W1YQR5-F1
#
_entry.id   AF-W1YQR5-F1
#
_cell.length_a   1.000
_cell.length_b   1.000
_cell.length_c   1.000
_cell.angle_alpha   90.00
_cell.angle_beta   90.00
_cell.angle_gamma   90.00
#
_symmetry.space_group_name_H-M   'P 1'
#
loop_
_entity.id
_entity.type
_entity.pdbx_description
1 polymer ?
#
loop_
_entity_poly.entity_id
_entity_poly.type
_entity_poly.pdbx_seq_one_letter_code
_entity_poly.pdbx_strand_id
1 'polypeptide(L)' 'ADACLAATEWCPAIHEYFRGGGYSSRFLTEGGVPFTMTRVNIIKGLGPVLQIAEGWSVELPKDVHD' A
#
# COMPACT_ATOMS: atom_id res chain seq x y z
N ALA A 1 -9.14 -17.18 0.00
CA ALA A 1 -9.51 -15.79 -0.37
C ALA A 1 -10.23 -15.12 0.79
N ASP A 2 -11.17 -15.81 1.43
CA ASP A 2 -11.98 -15.29 2.55
C ASP A 2 -11.15 -14.69 3.69
N ALA A 3 -9.99 -15.26 4.02
CA ALA A 3 -9.09 -14.69 5.02
C ALA A 3 -8.58 -13.28 4.65
N CYS A 4 -8.24 -13.03 3.37
CA CYS A 4 -7.84 -11.70 2.91
C CYS A 4 -9.02 -10.70 3.00
N LEU A 5 -10.23 -11.15 2.66
CA LEU A 5 -11.43 -10.33 2.77
C LEU A 5 -11.78 -10.04 4.23
N ALA A 6 -11.62 -11.02 5.12
CA ALA A 6 -11.86 -10.87 6.55
C ALA A 6 -10.87 -9.90 7.24
N ALA A 7 -9.66 -9.76 6.70
CA ALA A 7 -8.67 -8.79 7.15
C ALA A 7 -8.85 -7.38 6.56
N THR A 8 -9.85 -7.18 5.70
CA THR A 8 -10.07 -5.91 4.98
C THR A 8 -11.36 -5.24 5.45
N GLU A 9 -11.26 -3.96 5.80
CA GLU A 9 -12.40 -3.07 6.01
C GLU A 9 -12.64 -2.21 4.77
N TRP A 10 -13.92 -2.03 4.42
CA TRP A 10 -14.33 -1.20 3.27
C TRP A 10 -14.78 0.18 3.75
N CYS A 11 -13.88 1.17 3.70
CA CYS A 11 -14.12 2.50 4.27
C CYS A 11 -14.67 3.46 3.21
N PRO A 12 -15.78 4.20 3.46
CA PRO A 12 -16.30 5.20 2.53
C PRO A 12 -15.24 6.25 2.17
N ALA A 13 -15.19 6.63 0.90
CA ALA A 13 -14.26 7.64 0.43
C ALA A 13 -14.59 9.03 0.99
N ILE A 14 -13.55 9.81 1.30
CA ILE A 14 -13.68 11.21 1.74
C ILE A 14 -14.20 12.05 0.57
N HIS A 15 -15.39 12.65 0.73
CA HIS A 15 -16.12 13.30 -0.37
C HIS A 15 -15.38 14.48 -0.99
N GLU A 16 -14.64 15.23 -0.18
CA GLU A 16 -13.85 16.39 -0.61
C GLU A 16 -12.81 16.01 -1.67
N TYR A 17 -12.23 14.82 -1.55
CA TYR A 17 -11.28 14.27 -2.51
C TYR A 17 -11.97 13.45 -3.61
N PHE A 18 -13.01 12.70 -3.26
CA PHE A 18 -13.71 11.76 -4.15
C PHE A 18 -15.20 12.08 -4.24
N ARG A 19 -15.56 13.09 -5.05
CA ARG A 19 -16.95 13.57 -5.19
C ARG A 19 -17.93 12.52 -5.71
N GLY A 20 -17.43 11.51 -6.44
CA GLY A 20 -18.21 10.36 -6.89
C GLY A 20 -18.45 9.30 -5.82
N GLY A 21 -17.93 9.48 -4.60
CA GLY A 21 -17.91 8.46 -3.55
C GLY A 21 -16.95 7.32 -3.85
N GLY A 22 -17.22 6.16 -3.26
CA GLY A 22 -16.42 4.95 -3.37
C GLY A 22 -16.11 4.32 -2.02
N TYR A 23 -15.48 3.15 -2.04
CA TYR A 23 -14.96 2.47 -0.85
C TYR A 23 -13.48 2.13 -1.04
N SER A 24 -12.66 2.52 -0.07
CA SER A 24 -11.26 2.10 0.02
C SER A 24 -11.14 0.76 0.74
N SER A 25 -10.18 -0.06 0.36
CA SER A 25 -9.85 -1.32 1.02
C SER A 25 -8.74 -1.07 2.06
N ARG A 26 -9.11 -1.03 3.34
CA ARG A 26 -8.17 -0.84 4.46
C ARG A 26 -7.80 -2.19 5.07
N PHE A 27 -6.51 -2.51 5.10
CA PHE A 27 -5.96 -3.65 5.84
C PHE A 27 -4.57 -3.27 6.35
N LEU A 28 -4.09 -3.99 7.38
CA LEU A 28 -2.74 -3.85 7.90
C LEU A 28 -1.91 -5.06 7.45
N THR A 29 -0.83 -4.82 6.71
CA THR A 29 0.08 -5.90 6.31
C THR A 29 0.84 -6.43 7.51
N GLU A 30 0.94 -7.75 7.66
CA GLU A 30 1.72 -8.38 8.71
C GLU A 30 3.21 -8.02 8.61
N GLY A 31 3.90 -7.93 9.75
CA GLY A 31 5.34 -7.68 9.80
C GLY A 31 6.19 -8.89 9.43
N GLY A 32 7.46 -8.65 9.10
CA GLY A 32 8.45 -9.70 8.83
C GLY A 32 8.35 -10.36 7.46
N VAL A 33 7.45 -9.89 6.58
CA VAL A 33 7.28 -10.44 5.23
C VAL A 33 8.36 -9.86 4.31
N PRO A 34 9.18 -10.69 3.63
CA PRO A 34 10.17 -10.20 2.68
C PRO A 34 9.48 -9.60 1.45
N PHE A 35 9.89 -8.39 1.06
CA PHE A 35 9.35 -7.65 -0.08
C PHE A 35 10.44 -7.05 -0.95
N THR A 36 10.08 -6.79 -2.21
CA THR A 36 10.89 -6.01 -3.16
C THR A 36 10.05 -4.87 -3.71
N MET A 37 10.39 -3.64 -3.32
CA MET A 37 9.78 -2.44 -3.89
C MET A 37 10.44 -2.10 -5.22
N THR A 38 9.64 -1.79 -6.23
CA THR A 38 10.15 -1.40 -7.55
C THR A 38 9.42 -0.17 -8.08
N ARG A 39 10.12 0.67 -8.86
CA ARG A 39 9.53 1.83 -9.53
C ARG A 39 10.16 2.07 -10.89
N VAL A 40 9.32 2.12 -11.93
CA VAL A 40 9.71 2.59 -13.25
C VAL A 40 9.56 4.11 -13.31
N ASN A 41 10.58 4.77 -13.86
CA ASN A 41 10.52 6.19 -14.21
C ASN A 41 10.96 6.39 -15.66
N ILE A 42 10.50 7.46 -16.30
CA ILE A 42 10.96 7.87 -17.63
C ILE A 42 11.72 9.18 -17.45
N ILE A 43 13.03 9.14 -17.67
CA ILE A 43 13.89 10.32 -17.54
C ILE A 43 14.07 10.94 -18.93
N LYS A 44 13.70 12.21 -19.08
CA LYS A 44 13.83 12.95 -20.34
C LYS A 44 15.30 12.91 -20.82
N GLY A 45 15.53 12.43 -22.03
CA GLY A 45 16.86 12.33 -22.64
C GLY A 45 17.65 11.05 -22.31
N LEU A 46 17.18 10.25 -21.35
CA LEU A 46 17.79 8.95 -21.01
C LEU A 46 16.88 7.78 -21.41
N GLY A 47 15.56 7.93 -21.22
CA GLY A 47 14.58 6.87 -21.46
C GLY A 47 14.10 6.21 -20.16
N PRO A 48 13.56 4.98 -20.23
CA PRO A 48 13.02 4.29 -19.06
C PRO A 48 14.13 3.82 -18.13
N VAL A 49 13.92 3.96 -16.82
CA VAL A 49 14.78 3.46 -15.75
C VAL A 49 13.97 2.69 -14.73
N LEU A 50 14.57 1.70 -14.08
CA LEU A 50 13.97 0.89 -13.02
C LEU A 50 14.78 1.04 -11.73
N GLN A 51 14.08 1.35 -10.64
CA GLN A 51 14.63 1.34 -9.28
C GLN A 51 14.11 0.09 -8.56
N ILE A 52 14.97 -0.50 -7.73
CA ILE A 52 14.69 -1.71 -6.94
C ILE A 52 15.21 -1.49 -5.52
N ALA A 53 14.39 -1.81 -4.52
CA ALA A 53 14.75 -1.79 -3.11
C ALA A 53 14.14 -3.01 -2.39
N GLU A 54 14.99 -3.95 -1.98
CA GLU A 54 14.59 -5.12 -1.20
C GLU A 54 14.51 -4.80 0.30
N GLY A 55 13.64 -5.50 1.02
CA GLY A 55 13.48 -5.32 2.46
C GLY A 55 12.38 -6.21 3.05
N TRP A 56 11.81 -5.76 4.17
CA TRP A 56 10.75 -6.47 4.89
C TRP A 56 9.65 -5.50 5.32
N SER A 57 8.41 -6.00 5.44
CA SER A 57 7.39 -5.33 6.24
C SER A 57 7.78 -5.35 7.72
N VAL A 58 7.25 -4.42 8.50
CA VAL A 58 7.51 -4.32 9.94
C VAL A 58 6.19 -4.27 10.69
N GLU A 59 6.18 -4.85 11.89
CA GLU A 59 5.09 -4.72 12.85
C GLU A 59 5.46 -3.66 13.88
N LEU A 60 4.58 -2.69 14.07
CA LEU A 60 4.74 -1.67 15.09
C LEU A 60 3.84 -1.99 16.29
N PRO A 61 4.23 -1.61 17.52
CA PRO A 61 3.32 -1.66 18.66
C PRO A 61 2.02 -0.92 18.34
N LYS A 62 0.89 -1.44 18.81
CA LYS A 62 -0.44 -0.93 18.46
C LYS A 62 -0.61 0.56 18.78
N ASP A 63 -0.13 0.98 19.95
CA ASP A 63 -0.13 2.37 20.42
C ASP A 63 0.79 3.31 19.63
N VAL A 64 1.68 2.76 18.81
CA VAL A 64 2.53 3.51 17.88
C VAL A 64 1.90 3.56 16.49
N HIS A 65 1.10 2.55 16.11
CA HIS A 65 0.44 2.48 14.81
C HIS A 65 -0.87 3.29 14.74
N ASP A 66 -1.73 3.12 15.74
CA ASP A 66 -3.08 3.72 15.83
C ASP A 66 -3.04 5.17 16.35
#